data_AF-A0A6B1I6E8-F1
#
_entry.id   AF-A0A6B1I6E8-F1
#
_cell.length_a   1.000
_cell.length_b   1.000
_cell.length_c   1.000
_cell.angle_alpha   90.00
_cell.angle_beta   90.00
_cell.angle_gamma   90.00
#
_symmetry.space_group_name_H-M   'P 1'
#
loop_
_entity.id
_entity.type
_entity.pdbx_description
1 polymer ?
#
loop_
_entity_poly.entity_id
_entity_poly.type
_entity_poly.pdbx_seq_one_letter_code
_entity_poly.pdbx_strand_id
1 'polypeptide(L)'
;MELSDWRERIDGIDRQMIDLLNERMQCAHEIGQIKKAAGKPIRDPERERDVFTKTKAYNQGLQGLMKDEALEQLYRLLIELTTHFECEES
;
A
#
# COMPACT_ATOMS: atom_id res chain seq x y z
N MET A 1 26.39 16.05 9.14
CA MET A 1 25.62 14.86 8.76
C MET A 1 26.44 14.11 7.76
N GLU A 2 26.86 12.92 8.14
CA GLU A 2 27.60 12.00 7.29
C GLU A 2 26.65 11.00 6.61
N LEU A 3 27.18 10.20 5.69
CA LEU A 3 26.42 9.14 5.02
C LEU A 3 25.76 8.16 6.00
N SER A 4 26.41 7.87 7.13
CA SER A 4 25.88 7.00 8.19
C SER A 4 24.57 7.53 8.76
N ASP A 5 24.50 8.83 9.05
CA ASP A 5 23.34 9.45 9.70
C ASP A 5 22.10 9.36 8.80
N TRP A 6 22.30 9.50 7.48
CA TRP A 6 21.24 9.34 6.50
C TRP A 6 20.77 7.88 6.38
N ARG A 7 21.68 6.91 6.50
CA ARG A 7 21.32 5.48 6.49
C ARG A 7 20.50 5.10 7.71
N GLU A 8 20.93 5.53 8.91
CA GLU A 8 20.17 5.30 10.14
C GLU A 8 18.77 5.93 10.07
N ARG A 9 18.66 7.11 9.45
CA ARG A 9 17.36 7.73 9.21
C ARG A 9 16.49 6.91 8.25
N ILE A 10 17.06 6.34 7.19
CA ILE A 10 16.34 5.45 6.27
C ILE A 10 15.87 4.20 7.02
N ASP A 11 16.73 3.55 7.81
CA ASP A 11 16.36 2.36 8.59
C ASP A 11 15.17 2.64 9.53
N GLY A 12 15.16 3.83 10.15
CA GLY A 12 14.04 4.29 10.98
C GLY A 12 12.73 4.47 10.19
N ILE A 13 12.81 5.03 8.97
CA ILE A 13 11.67 5.18 8.07
C ILE A 13 11.19 3.80 7.60
N ASP A 14 12.10 2.90 7.23
CA ASP A 14 11.78 1.54 6.77
C ASP A 14 11.01 0.77 7.84
N ARG A 15 11.40 0.90 9.11
CA ARG A 15 10.66 0.32 10.23
C ARG A 15 9.23 0.86 10.31
N GLN A 16 9.05 2.18 10.20
CA GLN A 16 7.71 2.79 10.21
C GLN A 16 6.88 2.35 9.00
N MET A 17 7.50 2.18 7.83
CA MET A 17 6.83 1.65 6.65
C MET A 17 6.36 0.22 6.87
N ILE A 18 7.19 -0.66 7.47
CA ILE A 18 6.79 -2.03 7.79
C ILE A 18 5.57 -2.06 8.72
N ASP A 19 5.56 -1.24 9.76
CA ASP A 19 4.43 -1.16 10.70
C ASP A 19 3.14 -0.75 9.98
N LEU A 20 3.19 0.31 9.16
CA LEU A 20 2.04 0.79 8.38
C LEU A 20 1.58 -0.22 7.31
N LEU A 21 2.52 -0.92 6.69
CA LEU A 21 2.20 -1.97 5.71
C LEU A 21 1.48 -3.14 6.38
N ASN A 22 1.90 -3.56 7.57
CA ASN A 22 1.22 -4.61 8.34
C ASN A 22 -0.21 -4.20 8.72
N GLU A 23 -0.41 -2.96 9.18
CA GLU A 23 -1.76 -2.45 9.45
C GLU A 23 -2.64 -2.46 8.19
N ARG A 24 -2.07 -2.06 7.04
CA ARG A 24 -2.76 -2.12 5.75
C ARG A 24 -3.10 -3.55 5.34
N MET A 25 -2.21 -4.52 5.58
CA MET A 25 -2.46 -5.95 5.33
C MET A 25 -3.63 -6.47 6.18
N GLN A 26 -3.68 -6.09 7.46
CA GLN A 26 -4.78 -6.46 8.34
C GLN A 26 -6.12 -5.89 7.83
N CYS A 27 -6.13 -4.63 7.38
CA CYS A 27 -7.34 -4.04 6.77
C CYS A 27 -7.79 -4.81 5.52
N ALA A 28 -6.84 -5.19 4.65
CA ALA A 28 -7.11 -5.96 3.44
C ALA A 28 -7.70 -7.35 3.80
N HIS A 29 -7.12 -8.03 4.78
CA HIS A 29 -7.61 -9.32 5.28
C HIS A 29 -9.06 -9.25 5.77
N GLU A 30 -9.39 -8.27 6.63
CA GLU A 30 -10.76 -8.08 7.13
C GLU A 30 -11.74 -7.77 5.98
N ILE A 31 -11.33 -6.94 5.01
CA ILE A 31 -12.13 -6.65 3.81
C ILE A 31 -12.35 -7.94 2.99
N GLY A 32 -11.33 -8.78 2.84
CA GLY A 32 -11.40 -10.08 2.17
C GLY A 32 -12.45 -10.98 2.83
N GLN A 33 -12.45 -11.10 4.16
CA GLN A 33 -13.46 -11.86 4.90
C GLN A 33 -14.88 -11.33 4.66
N ILE A 34 -15.07 -10.01 4.69
CA ILE A 34 -16.36 -9.36 4.42
C ILE A 34 -16.84 -9.65 2.99
N LYS A 35 -15.95 -9.52 2.00
CA LYS A 35 -16.26 -9.81 0.59
C LYS A 35 -16.65 -11.28 0.40
N LYS A 36 -15.90 -12.20 1.01
CA LYS A 36 -16.17 -13.64 0.99
C LYS A 36 -17.55 -13.96 1.56
N ALA A 37 -17.87 -13.43 2.74
CA ALA A 37 -19.19 -13.61 3.36
C ALA A 37 -20.33 -13.03 2.50
N ALA A 38 -20.06 -11.98 1.72
CA ALA A 38 -21.01 -11.36 0.80
C ALA A 38 -21.01 -11.95 -0.63
N GLY A 39 -20.18 -12.96 -0.92
CA GLY A 39 -20.05 -13.54 -2.27
C GLY A 39 -19.50 -12.56 -3.31
N LYS A 40 -18.76 -11.53 -2.89
CA LYS A 40 -18.18 -10.51 -3.77
C LYS A 40 -16.78 -10.92 -4.25
N PRO A 41 -16.35 -10.50 -5.45
CA PRO A 41 -15.00 -10.75 -5.91
C PRO A 41 -13.98 -10.05 -5.02
N ILE A 42 -12.83 -10.71 -4.81
CA ILE A 42 -11.68 -10.16 -4.09
C ILE A 42 -11.16 -8.92 -4.82
N ARG A 43 -11.04 -9.00 -6.15
CA ARG A 43 -10.53 -7.92 -6.99
C ARG A 43 -11.61 -6.90 -7.35
N ASP A 44 -11.30 -5.62 -7.13
CA ASP A 44 -12.19 -4.48 -7.39
C ASP A 44 -11.44 -3.39 -8.19
N PRO A 45 -11.55 -3.39 -9.53
CA PRO A 45 -10.83 -2.45 -10.39
C PRO A 45 -11.18 -0.98 -10.16
N GLU A 46 -12.40 -0.69 -9.71
CA GLU A 46 -12.83 0.67 -9.39
C GLU A 46 -12.10 1.14 -8.12
N ARG A 47 -12.06 0.28 -7.10
CA ARG A 47 -11.30 0.55 -5.89
C ARG A 47 -9.81 0.73 -6.15
N GLU A 48 -9.21 -0.07 -7.04
CA GLU A 48 -7.80 0.06 -7.45
C GLU A 48 -7.51 1.45 -8.06
N ARG A 49 -8.37 1.91 -8.99
CA ARG A 49 -8.26 3.24 -9.60
C ARG A 49 -8.38 4.36 -8.57
N ASP A 50 -9.27 4.21 -7.60
CA ASP A 50 -9.43 5.16 -6.51
C ASP A 50 -8.18 5.25 -5.63
N VAL A 51 -7.54 4.10 -5.35
CA VAL A 51 -6.26 4.10 -4.62
C VAL A 51 -5.23 4.93 -5.38
N PHE A 52 -5.02 4.67 -6.68
CA PHE A 52 -4.04 5.40 -7.47
C PHE A 52 -4.32 6.91 -7.51
N THR A 53 -5.57 7.30 -7.73
CA THR A 53 -5.98 8.72 -7.75
C THR A 53 -5.69 9.41 -6.42
N LYS A 54 -6.08 8.77 -5.30
CA LYS A 54 -5.86 9.33 -3.95
C LYS A 54 -4.38 9.43 -3.61
N THR A 55 -3.59 8.40 -3.91
CA THR A 55 -2.16 8.41 -3.60
C THR A 55 -1.42 9.51 -4.36
N LYS A 56 -1.74 9.73 -5.65
CA LYS A 56 -1.16 10.86 -6.41
C LYS A 56 -1.52 12.20 -5.77
N ALA A 57 -2.78 12.39 -5.37
CA ALA A 57 -3.21 13.59 -4.66
C ALA A 57 -2.49 13.79 -3.31
N TYR A 58 -2.29 12.71 -2.54
CA TYR A 58 -1.53 12.77 -1.29
C TYR A 58 -0.07 13.15 -1.51
N ASN A 59 0.58 12.56 -2.51
CA ASN A 59 1.97 12.88 -2.86
C ASN A 59 2.12 14.36 -3.25
N GLN A 60 1.20 14.90 -4.05
CA GLN A 60 1.19 16.32 -4.41
C GLN A 60 0.94 17.22 -3.18
N GLY A 61 -0.04 16.88 -2.34
CA GLY A 61 -0.36 17.65 -1.13
C GLY A 61 0.78 17.67 -0.10
N LEU A 62 1.59 16.62 -0.04
CA LEU A 62 2.76 16.50 0.84
C LEU A 62 4.03 17.09 0.23
N GLN A 63 3.97 17.66 -0.97
CA GLN A 63 5.16 18.10 -1.74
C GLN A 63 6.18 16.95 -1.90
N GLY A 64 5.67 15.74 -2.13
CA GLY A 64 6.48 14.53 -2.25
C GLY A 64 7.40 14.58 -3.46
N LEU A 65 8.58 13.98 -3.30
CA LEU A 65 9.62 13.95 -4.34
C LEU A 65 9.44 12.80 -5.33
N MET A 66 8.55 11.85 -5.05
CA MET A 66 8.28 10.72 -5.94
C MET A 66 7.52 11.16 -7.18
N LYS A 67 7.91 10.62 -8.34
CA LYS A 67 7.15 10.75 -9.58
C LYS A 67 5.88 9.90 -9.52
N ASP A 68 4.81 10.36 -10.16
CA ASP A 68 3.52 9.68 -10.18
C ASP A 68 3.62 8.26 -10.76
N GLU A 69 4.50 8.02 -11.72
CA GLU A 69 4.71 6.69 -12.31
C GLU A 69 5.37 5.71 -11.34
N ALA A 70 6.31 6.19 -10.52
CA ALA A 70 6.98 5.36 -9.51
C ALA A 70 6.01 5.01 -8.39
N LEU A 71 5.20 5.99 -7.98
CA LEU A 71 4.16 5.81 -6.97
C LEU A 71 3.07 4.84 -7.42
N GLU A 72 2.66 4.92 -8.69
CA GLU A 72 1.69 3.99 -9.27
C GLU A 72 2.24 2.55 -9.31
N GLN A 73 3.51 2.37 -9.70
CA GLN A 73 4.16 1.05 -9.70
C GLN A 73 4.21 0.45 -8.29
N LEU A 74 4.63 1.25 -7.30
CA LEU A 74 4.69 0.82 -5.90
C LEU A 74 3.31 0.38 -5.40
N TYR A 75 2.28 1.20 -5.64
CA TYR A 75 0.93 0.91 -5.17
C TYR A 75 0.29 -0.26 -5.91
N ARG A 76 0.65 -0.48 -7.17
CA ARG A 76 0.19 -1.64 -7.94
C ARG A 76 0.73 -2.93 -7.33
N LEU A 77 2.03 -2.98 -7.06
CA LEU A 77 2.67 -4.10 -6.39
C LEU A 77 2.07 -4.33 -4.99
N LEU A 78 1.86 -3.25 -4.23
CA LEU A 78 1.23 -3.34 -2.92
C LEU A 78 -0.18 -3.94 -2.98
N ILE A 79 -1.02 -3.49 -3.91
CA ILE A 79 -2.36 -4.05 -4.14
C ILE A 79 -2.28 -5.53 -4.51
N GLU A 80 -1.38 -5.90 -5.41
CA GLU A 80 -1.18 -7.27 -5.87
C GLU A 80 -0.82 -8.20 -4.72
N LEU A 81 0.17 -7.82 -3.90
CA LEU A 81 0.58 -8.58 -2.72
C LEU A 81 -0.58 -8.75 -1.73
N THR A 82 -1.36 -7.69 -1.51
CA THR A 82 -2.50 -7.75 -0.58
C THR A 82 -3.64 -8.61 -1.10
N THR A 83 -3.89 -8.58 -2.42
CA THR A 83 -4.91 -9.41 -3.07
C THR A 83 -4.53 -10.88 -3.07
N HIS A 84 -3.25 -11.20 -3.28
CA HIS A 84 -2.74 -12.57 -3.22
C HIS A 84 -2.93 -13.17 -1.83
N PHE A 85 -2.60 -12.40 -0.79
CA PHE A 85 -2.81 -12.80 0.60
C PHE A 85 -4.29 -13.07 0.92
N GLU A 86 -5.21 -12.22 0.44
CA GLU A 86 -6.67 -12.47 0.56
C GLU A 86 -7.11 -13.79 -0.11
N CYS A 87 -6.45 -14.22 -1.18
CA CYS A 87 -6.72 -15.47 -1.88
C CYS A 87 -6.13 -16.70 -1.17
N GLU A 88 -4.91 -16.61 -0.61
CA GLU A 88 -4.22 -17.76 0.03
C GLU A 88 -4.87 -18.19 1.35
N GLU A 89 -5.49 -17.26 2.08
CA GLU A 89 -6.22 -17.56 3.32
C GLU A 89 -7.71 -17.87 3.12
N SER A 90 -8.20 -17.88 1.87
CA SER A 90 -9.61 -18.13 1.51
C SER A 90 -9.95 -19.59 1.25
#